data_AF-A0A7N2N2I7-F1
#
_entry.id   AF-A0A7N2N2I7-F1
#
_cell.length_a   1.000
_cell.length_b   1.000
_cell.length_c   1.000
_cell.angle_alpha   90.00
_cell.angle_beta   90.00
_cell.angle_gamma   90.00
#
_symmetry.space_group_name_H-M   'P 1'
#
loop_
_entity.id
_entity.type
_entity.pdbx_description
1 polymer ?
#
loop_
_entity_poly.entity_id
_entity_poly.type
_entity_poly.pdbx_seq_one_letter_code
_entity_poly.pdbx_strand_id
1 'polypeptide(L)'
;MSLFKNLSISFYFFVTLCIVFAHAARFDITNNCPYVVWAAAVPGGGRQLNPQESWPLDVNAGTTGGRVWARTGCNFDGSGHGSCQTGDCGGLLQCQAYGTPPNTLAEFGLNKFQNLDFIDISLVDGFNVPMDFSPTSNGCTRGIRCTADINGQCPAELKTSSGYCNNPCTVFKTDEYCCNSGSCGPTTFSKFFKNLCPDAYSYPKDDATSTFTCNGGTNYKSQSSDFLVLVDISGVLPLPSPSSSSHCQKQVTAVTPTVPTTLGSHCSAHPIVKAKALSDRTYNPEQNPTKNG
;
A
#
# COMPACT_ATOMS: atom_id res chain seq x y z
N MET A 1 -18.76 41.69 54.95
CA MET A 1 -19.20 41.42 53.56
C MET A 1 -18.03 41.38 52.55
N SER A 2 -16.84 40.88 52.93
CA SER A 2 -15.68 40.82 52.01
C SER A 2 -15.17 39.39 51.76
N LEU A 3 -15.42 38.43 52.66
CA LEU A 3 -15.00 37.03 52.48
C LEU A 3 -15.73 36.29 51.34
N PHE A 4 -16.99 36.62 51.06
CA PHE A 4 -17.78 35.93 50.03
C PHE A 4 -17.44 36.34 48.59
N LYS A 5 -16.68 37.43 48.37
CA LYS A 5 -16.28 37.87 47.01
C LYS A 5 -15.04 37.13 46.50
N ASN A 6 -14.14 36.68 47.37
CA ASN A 6 -12.91 35.99 46.97
C ASN A 6 -13.12 34.50 46.65
N LEU A 7 -14.16 33.88 47.22
CA LEU A 7 -14.53 32.48 46.91
C LEU A 7 -15.09 32.32 45.49
N SER A 8 -15.78 33.35 44.98
CA SER A 8 -16.38 33.32 43.64
C SER A 8 -15.32 33.41 42.53
N ILE A 9 -14.25 34.18 42.74
CA ILE A 9 -13.15 34.33 41.77
C ILE A 9 -12.29 33.05 41.71
N SER A 10 -12.10 32.37 42.85
CA SER A 10 -11.39 31.08 42.89
C SER A 10 -12.15 29.96 42.17
N PHE A 11 -13.48 30.00 42.14
CA PHE A 11 -14.30 29.01 41.44
C PHE A 11 -14.25 29.21 39.91
N TYR A 12 -14.14 30.45 39.44
CA TYR A 12 -13.94 30.75 38.01
C TYR A 12 -12.55 30.32 37.49
N PHE A 13 -11.51 30.32 38.34
CA PHE A 13 -10.19 29.83 37.96
C PHE A 13 -10.07 28.29 37.93
N PHE A 14 -10.97 27.58 38.63
CA PHE A 14 -10.96 26.12 38.68
C PHE A 14 -11.78 25.44 37.57
N VAL A 15 -12.64 26.20 36.86
CA VAL A 15 -13.54 25.67 35.81
C VAL A 15 -12.94 25.76 34.39
N THR A 16 -11.83 26.46 34.18
CA THR A 16 -11.14 26.57 32.88
C THR A 16 -9.88 25.69 32.78
N LEU A 17 -9.96 24.46 33.28
CA LEU A 17 -8.99 23.41 32.94
C LEU A 17 -9.70 22.10 32.58
N CYS A 18 -10.75 22.18 31.76
CA CYS A 18 -11.08 21.05 30.89
C CYS A 18 -9.98 20.99 29.81
N ILE A 19 -8.80 20.45 30.16
CA ILE A 19 -7.88 19.95 29.15
C ILE A 19 -8.64 18.83 28.47
N VAL A 20 -9.22 19.13 27.31
CA VAL A 20 -9.64 18.09 26.38
C VAL A 20 -8.33 17.42 25.97
N PHE A 21 -8.01 16.29 26.60
CA PHE A 21 -6.92 15.44 26.12
C PHE A 21 -7.36 14.95 24.74
N ALA A 22 -6.97 15.69 23.70
CA ALA A 22 -6.99 15.18 22.35
C ALA A 22 -6.03 13.99 22.34
N HIS A 23 -6.56 12.78 22.44
CA HIS A 23 -5.75 11.57 22.37
C HIS A 23 -5.15 11.49 20.95
N ALA A 24 -3.88 11.87 20.81
CA ALA A 24 -3.14 11.60 19.58
C ALA A 24 -3.14 10.09 19.31
N ALA A 25 -3.35 9.72 18.05
CA ALA A 25 -3.18 8.35 17.60
C ALA A 25 -1.70 8.12 17.29
N ARG A 26 -1.14 7.00 17.74
CA ARG A 26 0.22 6.61 17.39
C ARG A 26 0.23 5.74 16.15
N PHE A 27 1.10 6.07 15.20
CA PHE A 27 1.41 5.28 14.02
C PHE A 27 2.84 4.73 14.15
N ASP A 28 2.98 3.42 14.27
CA ASP A 28 4.27 2.76 14.20
C ASP A 28 4.55 2.34 12.75
N ILE A 29 5.37 3.14 12.06
CA ILE A 29 5.69 2.96 10.63
C ILE A 29 6.94 2.08 10.52
N THR A 30 6.83 0.85 10.02
CA THR A 30 7.94 -0.11 9.97
C THR A 30 8.31 -0.46 8.54
N ASN A 31 9.61 -0.46 8.22
CA ASN A 31 10.09 -0.99 6.96
C ASN A 31 10.39 -2.48 7.07
N ASN A 32 9.54 -3.35 6.51
CA ASN A 32 9.86 -4.79 6.41
C ASN A 32 10.40 -5.20 5.03
N CYS A 33 10.62 -4.25 4.11
CA CYS A 33 11.25 -4.55 2.84
C CYS A 33 12.74 -4.92 3.04
N PRO A 34 13.31 -5.73 2.14
CA PRO A 34 14.75 -6.05 2.15
C PRO A 34 15.63 -4.89 1.62
N TYR A 35 15.06 -3.71 1.43
CA TYR A 35 15.72 -2.52 0.90
C TYR A 35 15.33 -1.29 1.71
N VAL A 36 16.14 -0.24 1.60
CA VAL A 36 15.87 1.06 2.24
C VAL A 36 14.64 1.71 1.61
N VAL A 37 13.77 2.26 2.46
CA VAL A 37 12.68 3.15 2.06
C VAL A 37 12.80 4.48 2.79
N TRP A 38 12.25 5.53 2.22
CA TRP A 38 12.08 6.80 2.90
C TRP A 38 10.60 6.96 3.21
N ALA A 39 10.20 6.56 4.42
CA ALA A 39 8.86 6.78 4.90
C ALA A 39 8.51 8.27 4.84
N ALA A 40 7.27 8.56 4.52
CA ALA A 40 6.72 9.90 4.40
C ALA A 40 5.34 9.93 5.03
N ALA A 41 5.02 11.06 5.66
CA ALA A 41 3.74 11.29 6.28
C ALA A 41 3.33 12.76 6.15
N VAL A 42 2.06 13.00 5.85
CA VAL A 42 1.45 14.33 5.94
C VAL A 42 0.18 14.18 6.77
N PRO A 43 0.11 14.76 7.99
CA PRO A 43 1.20 15.42 8.71
C PRO A 43 2.27 14.42 9.19
N GLY A 44 3.51 14.88 9.37
CA GLY A 44 4.57 14.11 10.05
C GLY A 44 5.98 14.28 9.48
N GLY A 45 6.11 14.61 8.20
CA GLY A 45 7.41 14.79 7.55
C GLY A 45 7.89 13.51 6.87
N GLY A 46 9.15 13.13 7.08
CA GLY A 46 9.68 11.89 6.50
C GLY A 46 10.99 11.44 7.12
N ARG A 47 11.29 10.15 6.95
CA ARG A 47 12.45 9.52 7.57
C ARG A 47 12.95 8.36 6.73
N GLN A 48 14.28 8.25 6.57
CA GLN A 48 14.89 7.05 6.03
C GLN A 48 14.73 5.90 7.02
N LEU A 49 14.25 4.75 6.54
CA LEU A 49 14.14 3.51 7.29
C LEU A 49 14.92 2.41 6.55
N ASN A 50 15.98 1.93 7.19
CA ASN A 50 16.63 0.69 6.77
C ASN A 50 15.69 -0.50 7.03
N PRO A 51 15.98 -1.69 6.47
CA PRO A 51 15.21 -2.89 6.78
C PRO A 51 15.08 -3.10 8.29
N GLN A 52 13.87 -3.41 8.74
CA GLN A 52 13.46 -3.63 10.14
C GLN A 52 13.47 -2.38 11.04
N GLU A 53 13.78 -1.19 10.52
CA GLU A 53 13.64 0.04 11.29
C GLU A 53 12.19 0.50 11.38
N SER A 54 11.86 1.14 12.50
CA SER A 54 10.54 1.71 12.76
C SER A 54 10.62 3.20 13.08
N TRP A 55 9.61 3.94 12.63
CA TRP A 55 9.37 5.34 12.96
C TRP A 55 8.04 5.46 13.68
N PRO A 56 8.06 5.77 14.99
CA PRO A 56 6.85 6.14 15.69
C PRO A 56 6.47 7.59 15.36
N LEU A 57 5.22 7.77 14.94
CA LEU A 57 4.65 9.06 14.58
C LEU A 57 3.35 9.26 15.37
N ASP A 58 3.31 10.27 16.23
CA ASP A 58 2.08 10.66 16.92
C ASP A 58 1.33 11.69 16.07
N VAL A 59 0.05 11.42 15.81
CA VAL A 59 -0.82 12.26 14.98
C VAL A 59 -2.02 12.73 15.80
N ASN A 60 -2.25 14.04 15.80
CA ASN A 60 -3.30 14.65 16.60
C ASN A 60 -4.70 14.13 16.21
N ALA A 61 -5.55 13.90 17.21
CA ALA A 61 -6.98 13.68 16.99
C ALA A 61 -7.58 14.83 16.16
N GLY A 62 -8.54 14.51 15.30
CA GLY A 62 -9.14 15.50 14.40
C GLY A 62 -8.34 15.75 13.12
N THR A 63 -7.19 15.12 12.91
CA THR A 63 -6.46 15.17 11.62
C THR A 63 -7.34 14.67 10.48
N THR A 64 -7.29 15.35 9.32
CA THR A 64 -8.04 14.99 8.11
C THR A 64 -7.12 14.92 6.92
N GLY A 65 -7.40 14.02 5.97
CA GLY A 65 -6.54 13.86 4.79
C GLY A 65 -5.14 13.40 5.16
N GLY A 66 -5.00 12.68 6.27
CA GLY A 66 -3.71 12.14 6.69
C GLY A 66 -3.25 11.08 5.71
N ARG A 67 -1.98 11.09 5.34
CA ARG A 67 -1.37 10.09 4.46
C ARG A 67 -0.04 9.62 5.03
N VAL A 68 0.20 8.31 4.95
CA VAL A 68 1.52 7.68 5.12
C VAL A 68 1.85 6.88 3.86
N TRP A 69 3.08 6.99 3.36
CA TRP A 69 3.55 6.21 2.21
C TRP A 69 5.05 5.94 2.27
N ALA A 70 5.50 4.97 1.49
CA ALA A 70 6.91 4.68 1.28
C ALA A 70 7.42 5.37 0.01
N ARG A 71 8.62 5.93 0.06
CA ARG A 71 9.35 6.45 -1.11
C ARG A 71 10.54 5.55 -1.41
N THR A 72 10.84 5.33 -2.68
CA THR A 72 11.94 4.46 -3.13
C THR A 72 12.95 5.21 -3.99
N GLY A 73 14.18 4.70 -4.03
CA GLY A 73 15.23 5.23 -4.90
C GLY A 73 15.57 6.69 -4.61
N CYS A 74 15.58 7.09 -3.34
CA CYS A 74 15.83 8.48 -2.96
C CYS A 74 17.31 8.79 -2.80
N ASN A 75 17.66 10.04 -3.07
CA ASN A 75 18.95 10.63 -2.75
C ASN A 75 18.72 12.04 -2.20
N PHE A 76 19.22 12.32 -1.00
CA PHE A 76 19.10 13.61 -0.33
C PHE A 76 20.46 14.12 0.11
N ASP A 77 20.67 15.42 0.03
CA ASP A 77 21.83 16.09 0.60
C ASP A 77 21.70 16.25 2.13
N GLY A 78 22.73 16.81 2.76
CA GLY A 78 22.77 17.03 4.21
C GLY A 78 21.73 18.04 4.73
N SER A 79 21.12 18.83 3.84
CA SER A 79 19.99 19.72 4.16
C SER A 79 18.61 19.06 3.93
N GLY A 80 18.59 17.80 3.48
CA GLY A 80 17.35 17.07 3.21
C GLY A 80 16.68 17.44 1.89
N HIS A 81 17.42 18.05 0.95
CA HIS A 81 16.94 18.32 -0.41
C HIS A 81 17.45 17.28 -1.40
N GLY A 82 16.63 16.90 -2.38
CA GLY A 82 16.97 15.82 -3.29
C GLY A 82 15.80 15.36 -4.14
N SER A 83 15.73 14.05 -4.39
CA SER A 83 14.63 13.46 -5.16
C SER A 83 14.46 11.98 -4.86
N CYS A 84 13.22 11.49 -4.99
CA CYS A 84 12.89 10.07 -5.00
C CYS A 84 12.38 9.59 -6.36
N GLN A 85 12.59 8.32 -6.66
CA GLN A 85 12.08 7.67 -7.87
C GLN A 85 10.56 7.47 -7.82
N THR A 86 10.02 7.18 -6.63
CA THR A 86 8.58 7.10 -6.38
C THR A 86 8.20 7.84 -5.11
N GLY A 87 6.99 8.40 -5.07
CA GLY A 87 6.46 9.07 -3.89
C GLY A 87 7.17 10.37 -3.50
N ASP A 88 7.97 10.96 -4.39
CA ASP A 88 8.68 12.21 -4.11
C ASP A 88 7.72 13.34 -3.74
N CYS A 89 8.02 14.07 -2.66
CA CYS A 89 7.16 15.10 -2.09
C CYS A 89 7.74 16.51 -2.29
N GLY A 90 8.18 16.81 -3.51
CA GLY A 90 8.76 18.10 -3.87
C GLY A 90 10.25 18.20 -3.56
N GLY A 91 10.96 17.08 -3.62
CA GLY A 91 12.40 16.99 -3.38
C GLY A 91 12.82 17.19 -1.93
N LEU A 92 11.92 16.95 -0.98
CA LEU A 92 12.18 17.13 0.45
C LEU A 92 12.22 15.79 1.19
N LEU A 93 13.20 15.61 2.08
CA LEU A 93 13.21 14.49 3.02
C LEU A 93 12.02 14.60 3.99
N GLN A 94 11.79 15.81 4.52
CA GLN A 94 10.66 16.13 5.40
C GLN A 94 9.47 16.61 4.56
N CYS A 95 8.56 15.70 4.23
CA CYS A 95 7.42 16.02 3.37
C CYS A 95 6.47 17.05 4.02
N GLN A 96 6.12 18.07 3.25
CA GLN A 96 5.09 19.07 3.59
C GLN A 96 3.88 19.02 2.65
N ALA A 97 3.99 18.22 1.59
CA ALA A 97 2.97 17.98 0.58
C ALA A 97 2.89 16.48 0.28
N TYR A 98 1.82 16.06 -0.39
CA TYR A 98 1.67 14.67 -0.82
C TYR A 98 2.72 14.27 -1.86
N GLY A 99 2.99 12.96 -1.94
CA GLY A 99 3.97 12.40 -2.86
C GLY A 99 3.45 12.31 -4.30
N THR A 100 4.39 12.34 -5.24
CA THR A 100 4.13 12.13 -6.67
C THR A 100 3.88 10.64 -6.94
N PRO A 101 2.79 10.28 -7.65
CA PRO A 101 2.52 8.91 -8.09
C PRO A 101 3.66 8.28 -8.93
N PRO A 102 3.82 6.93 -8.89
CA PRO A 102 3.01 5.99 -8.14
C PRO A 102 3.44 5.91 -6.67
N ASN A 103 2.48 5.87 -5.75
CA ASN A 103 2.73 5.58 -4.35
C ASN A 103 1.53 4.87 -3.70
N THR A 104 1.80 3.77 -2.98
CA THR A 104 0.79 3.08 -2.18
C THR A 104 0.52 3.91 -0.93
N LEU A 105 -0.74 4.27 -0.70
CA LEU A 105 -1.12 5.17 0.39
C LEU A 105 -1.80 4.40 1.53
N ALA A 106 -1.44 4.70 2.77
CA ALA A 106 -2.33 4.55 3.92
C ALA A 106 -2.98 5.92 4.18
N GLU A 107 -4.28 6.03 3.96
CA GLU A 107 -5.03 7.27 4.19
C GLU A 107 -5.84 7.18 5.49
N PHE A 108 -5.99 8.30 6.19
CA PHE A 108 -6.72 8.34 7.44
C PHE A 108 -7.35 9.70 7.76
N GLY A 109 -8.49 9.65 8.45
CA GLY A 109 -9.14 10.77 9.12
C GLY A 109 -9.46 10.39 10.56
N LEU A 110 -8.85 11.07 11.52
CA LEU A 110 -8.96 10.71 12.94
C LEU A 110 -10.06 11.49 13.65
N ASN A 111 -10.76 10.80 14.56
CA ASN A 111 -11.81 11.33 15.43
C ASN A 111 -12.83 12.18 14.65
N LYS A 112 -13.46 11.57 13.65
CA LYS A 112 -14.41 12.20 12.72
C LYS A 112 -15.85 11.95 13.18
N PHE A 113 -16.72 11.61 12.23
CA PHE A 113 -18.11 11.37 12.51
C PHE A 113 -18.28 10.28 13.57
N GLN A 114 -19.08 10.57 14.60
CA GLN A 114 -19.32 9.68 15.76
C GLN A 114 -18.06 9.22 16.50
N ASN A 115 -17.02 10.06 16.54
CA ASN A 115 -15.73 9.74 17.16
C ASN A 115 -15.09 8.49 16.55
N LEU A 116 -15.31 8.24 15.26
CA LEU A 116 -14.66 7.15 14.53
C LEU A 116 -13.44 7.68 13.78
N ASP A 117 -12.41 6.85 13.75
CA ASP A 117 -11.30 6.99 12.81
C ASP A 117 -11.71 6.29 11.51
N PHE A 118 -11.50 6.95 10.37
CA PHE A 118 -11.69 6.41 9.03
C PHE A 118 -10.34 6.12 8.43
N ILE A 119 -10.13 4.90 7.95
CA ILE A 119 -8.83 4.44 7.45
C ILE A 119 -9.01 3.62 6.18
N ASP A 120 -8.02 3.72 5.28
CA ASP A 120 -7.98 2.94 4.05
C ASP A 120 -6.55 2.75 3.53
N ILE A 121 -6.37 1.75 2.66
CA ILE A 121 -5.25 1.70 1.71
C ILE A 121 -5.78 2.15 0.36
N SER A 122 -5.06 3.04 -0.31
CA SER A 122 -5.46 3.60 -1.59
C SER A 122 -4.41 3.39 -2.67
N LEU A 123 -4.88 2.89 -3.81
CA LEU A 123 -4.12 2.69 -5.05
C LEU A 123 -4.59 3.65 -6.15
N VAL A 124 -5.37 4.68 -5.78
CA VAL A 124 -5.81 5.74 -6.69
C VAL A 124 -4.61 6.56 -7.19
N ASP A 125 -3.57 6.69 -6.37
CA ASP A 125 -2.29 7.29 -6.73
C ASP A 125 -1.25 6.24 -7.16
N GLY A 126 -1.69 5.02 -7.52
CA GLY A 126 -0.84 3.93 -7.99
C GLY A 126 -0.28 3.04 -6.88
N PHE A 127 0.70 2.22 -7.24
CA PHE A 127 1.35 1.26 -6.35
C PHE A 127 2.87 1.27 -6.58
N ASN A 128 3.62 1.34 -5.49
CA ASN A 128 5.07 1.22 -5.51
C ASN A 128 5.59 0.13 -4.56
N VAL A 129 5.12 0.13 -3.31
CA VAL A 129 5.56 -0.79 -2.25
C VAL A 129 4.32 -1.43 -1.63
N PRO A 130 4.31 -2.75 -1.38
CA PRO A 130 3.16 -3.39 -0.75
C PRO A 130 3.03 -2.95 0.73
N MET A 131 1.81 -2.98 1.27
CA MET A 131 1.50 -2.35 2.56
C MET A 131 0.52 -3.17 3.42
N ASP A 132 0.79 -3.21 4.73
CA ASP A 132 -0.16 -3.60 5.78
C ASP A 132 -0.45 -2.35 6.64
N PHE A 133 -1.72 -1.95 6.70
CA PHE A 133 -2.20 -0.89 7.58
C PHE A 133 -3.23 -1.47 8.55
N SER A 134 -2.82 -1.63 9.80
CA SER A 134 -3.61 -2.35 10.80
C SER A 134 -3.70 -1.58 12.12
N PRO A 135 -4.87 -1.61 12.79
CA PRO A 135 -4.98 -1.11 14.17
C PRO A 135 -4.19 -1.99 15.15
N THR A 136 -3.76 -1.40 16.26
CA THR A 136 -2.99 -2.07 17.32
C THR A 136 -3.58 -1.89 18.71
N SER A 137 -4.68 -1.13 18.86
CA SER A 137 -5.32 -0.87 20.16
C SER A 137 -6.85 -0.71 20.06
N ASN A 138 -7.48 -0.35 21.19
CA ASN A 138 -8.90 0.01 21.32
C ASN A 138 -9.91 -1.03 20.79
N GLY A 139 -9.52 -2.30 20.78
CA GLY A 139 -10.39 -3.40 20.36
C GLY A 139 -10.68 -3.43 18.85
N CYS A 140 -10.08 -2.54 18.05
CA CYS A 140 -10.16 -2.60 16.60
C CYS A 140 -9.18 -3.65 16.08
N THR A 141 -9.66 -4.62 15.30
CA THR A 141 -8.84 -5.77 14.84
C THR A 141 -8.82 -5.92 13.32
N ARG A 142 -9.70 -5.22 12.59
CA ARG A 142 -9.77 -5.25 11.12
C ARG A 142 -8.63 -4.40 10.56
N GLY A 143 -7.58 -5.06 10.09
CA GLY A 143 -6.53 -4.45 9.27
C GLY A 143 -6.85 -4.47 7.77
N ILE A 144 -6.04 -3.75 7.01
CA ILE A 144 -6.13 -3.58 5.56
C ILE A 144 -4.77 -3.98 4.98
N ARG A 145 -4.78 -4.81 3.93
CA ARG A 145 -3.56 -5.34 3.34
C ARG A 145 -3.60 -5.26 1.83
N CYS A 146 -2.51 -4.80 1.25
CA CYS A 146 -2.25 -4.88 -0.18
C CYS A 146 -0.82 -5.37 -0.39
N THR A 147 -0.67 -6.70 -0.46
CA THR A 147 0.63 -7.38 -0.47
C THR A 147 0.90 -8.18 -1.75
N ALA A 148 0.06 -8.01 -2.77
CA ALA A 148 0.23 -8.67 -4.06
C ALA A 148 1.38 -8.05 -4.87
N ASP A 149 1.98 -8.83 -5.76
CA ASP A 149 2.99 -8.34 -6.71
C ASP A 149 2.32 -7.55 -7.86
N ILE A 150 1.85 -6.34 -7.54
CA ILE A 150 1.24 -5.43 -8.51
C ILE A 150 2.28 -4.91 -9.51
N ASN A 151 3.52 -4.64 -9.08
CA ASN A 151 4.58 -4.13 -9.97
C ASN A 151 4.96 -5.17 -11.04
N GLY A 152 5.09 -6.44 -10.66
CA GLY A 152 5.37 -7.55 -11.57
C GLY A 152 4.22 -7.81 -12.53
N GLN A 153 2.97 -7.68 -12.07
CA GLN A 153 1.76 -7.91 -12.88
C GLN A 153 1.20 -6.66 -13.56
N CYS A 154 1.86 -5.51 -13.41
CA CYS A 154 1.33 -4.23 -13.87
C CYS A 154 1.06 -4.24 -15.39
N PRO A 155 -0.15 -3.84 -15.84
CA PRO A 155 -0.45 -3.65 -17.26
C PRO A 155 0.56 -2.71 -17.91
N ALA A 156 0.94 -3.00 -19.15
CA ALA A 156 2.00 -2.27 -19.84
C ALA A 156 1.68 -0.77 -19.98
N GLU A 157 0.40 -0.43 -20.11
CA GLU A 157 -0.12 0.93 -20.22
C GLU A 157 0.05 1.74 -18.92
N LEU A 158 0.15 1.06 -17.78
CA LEU A 158 0.25 1.66 -16.46
C LEU A 158 1.68 1.60 -15.89
N LYS A 159 2.55 0.79 -16.49
CA LYS A 159 3.88 0.51 -15.97
C LYS A 159 4.83 1.66 -16.27
N THR A 160 5.46 2.18 -15.22
CA THR A 160 6.53 3.17 -15.32
C THR A 160 7.78 2.54 -15.93
N SER A 161 8.68 3.37 -16.48
CA SER A 161 10.01 2.92 -16.93
C SER A 161 10.84 2.24 -15.82
N SER A 162 10.51 2.54 -14.57
CA SER A 162 11.13 2.01 -13.36
C SER A 162 10.52 0.70 -12.86
N GLY A 163 9.46 0.21 -13.52
CA GLY A 163 8.80 -1.04 -13.16
C GLY A 163 7.66 -0.92 -12.14
N TYR A 164 7.40 0.27 -11.59
CA TYR A 164 6.27 0.56 -10.70
C TYR A 164 4.96 0.78 -11.46
N CYS A 165 3.82 0.69 -10.77
CA CYS A 165 2.50 0.72 -11.42
C CYS A 165 1.69 1.97 -11.10
N ASN A 166 1.38 2.80 -12.11
CA ASN A 166 0.48 3.93 -11.95
C ASN A 166 -0.99 3.50 -11.94
N ASN A 167 -1.85 4.31 -11.34
CA ASN A 167 -3.29 4.22 -11.57
C ASN A 167 -3.65 4.80 -12.96
N PRO A 168 -4.71 4.32 -13.64
CA PRO A 168 -5.17 4.89 -14.89
C PRO A 168 -5.52 6.38 -14.82
N CYS A 169 -5.98 6.93 -13.68
CA CYS A 169 -6.22 8.37 -13.57
C CYS A 169 -4.94 9.17 -13.79
N THR A 170 -3.83 8.75 -13.15
CA THR A 170 -2.51 9.37 -13.30
C THR A 170 -2.03 9.38 -14.74
N VAL A 171 -2.28 8.28 -15.48
CA VAL A 171 -1.80 8.10 -16.85
C VAL A 171 -2.68 8.83 -17.86
N PHE A 172 -3.99 8.57 -17.82
CA PHE A 172 -4.92 8.99 -18.88
C PHE A 172 -5.59 10.33 -18.59
N LYS A 173 -5.72 10.72 -17.31
CA LYS A 173 -6.30 12.01 -16.88
C LYS A 173 -7.70 12.28 -17.43
N THR A 174 -8.50 11.23 -17.63
CA THR A 174 -9.90 11.34 -18.09
C THR A 174 -10.86 11.19 -16.91
N ASP A 175 -12.06 11.75 -17.05
CA ASP A 175 -13.11 11.64 -16.02
C ASP A 175 -13.58 10.20 -15.78
N GLU A 176 -13.42 9.31 -16.77
CA GLU A 176 -13.67 7.87 -16.60
C GLU A 176 -12.83 7.26 -15.47
N TYR A 177 -11.58 7.70 -15.32
CA TYR A 177 -10.65 7.17 -14.31
C TYR A 177 -10.51 8.07 -13.09
N CYS A 178 -10.58 9.39 -13.29
CA CYS A 178 -10.36 10.39 -12.24
C CYS A 178 -11.65 10.84 -11.54
N CYS A 179 -12.81 10.57 -12.13
CA CYS A 179 -14.10 10.79 -11.50
C CYS A 179 -14.38 12.23 -11.03
N ASN A 180 -13.79 13.25 -11.69
CA ASN A 180 -14.03 14.66 -11.35
C ASN A 180 -15.46 15.09 -11.68
N SER A 181 -16.08 14.46 -12.69
CA SER A 181 -17.45 14.72 -13.10
C SER A 181 -18.15 13.44 -13.57
N GLY A 182 -19.47 13.48 -13.66
CA GLY A 182 -20.28 12.39 -14.22
C GLY A 182 -20.36 11.12 -13.35
N SER A 183 -20.80 10.05 -14.01
CA SER A 183 -20.86 8.70 -13.45
C SER A 183 -19.45 8.12 -13.36
N CYS A 184 -19.11 7.60 -12.19
CA CYS A 184 -17.82 6.97 -11.93
C CYS A 184 -18.07 5.55 -11.40
N GLY A 185 -17.30 4.60 -11.92
CA GLY A 185 -17.45 3.20 -11.59
C GLY A 185 -16.20 2.40 -11.96
N PRO A 186 -16.21 1.08 -11.70
CA PRO A 186 -15.05 0.25 -11.92
C PRO A 186 -14.74 0.08 -13.41
N THR A 187 -13.47 0.25 -13.79
CA THR A 187 -12.94 0.08 -15.13
C THR A 187 -12.12 -1.22 -15.22
N THR A 188 -11.66 -1.58 -16.42
CA THR A 188 -10.75 -2.72 -16.59
C THR A 188 -9.48 -2.56 -15.76
N PHE A 189 -8.93 -1.34 -15.70
CA PHE A 189 -7.71 -1.04 -14.95
C PHE A 189 -7.95 -0.98 -13.44
N SER A 190 -9.05 -0.40 -12.95
CA SER A 190 -9.31 -0.42 -11.50
C SER A 190 -9.62 -1.84 -11.00
N LYS A 191 -10.31 -2.67 -11.80
CA LYS A 191 -10.52 -4.09 -11.49
C LYS A 191 -9.21 -4.87 -11.37
N PHE A 192 -8.16 -4.52 -12.13
CA PHE A 192 -6.84 -5.13 -11.96
C PHE A 192 -6.31 -4.92 -10.54
N PHE A 193 -6.30 -3.67 -10.05
CA PHE A 193 -5.88 -3.36 -8.67
C PHE A 193 -6.79 -4.03 -7.64
N LYS A 194 -8.12 -3.96 -7.86
CA LYS A 194 -9.10 -4.49 -6.90
C LYS A 194 -9.04 -6.01 -6.76
N ASN A 195 -8.77 -6.73 -7.84
CA ASN A 195 -8.62 -8.18 -7.80
C ASN A 195 -7.38 -8.62 -6.99
N LEU A 196 -6.30 -7.83 -7.04
CA LEU A 196 -5.06 -8.11 -6.32
C LEU A 196 -5.09 -7.61 -4.87
N CYS A 197 -5.80 -6.51 -4.61
CA CYS A 197 -5.97 -5.91 -3.30
C CYS A 197 -7.46 -5.55 -3.04
N PRO A 198 -8.29 -6.54 -2.66
CA PRO A 198 -9.75 -6.35 -2.52
C PRO A 198 -10.15 -5.33 -1.47
N ASP A 199 -9.32 -5.13 -0.44
CA ASP A 199 -9.58 -4.18 0.65
C ASP A 199 -9.12 -2.75 0.31
N ALA A 200 -8.43 -2.51 -0.82
CA ALA A 200 -7.89 -1.19 -1.16
C ALA A 200 -8.79 -0.42 -2.12
N TYR A 201 -8.75 0.92 -2.06
CA TYR A 201 -9.35 1.77 -3.09
C TYR A 201 -8.62 1.57 -4.41
N SER A 202 -9.38 1.19 -5.44
CA SER A 202 -8.86 1.00 -6.80
C SER A 202 -9.21 2.13 -7.77
N TYR A 203 -10.20 2.94 -7.42
CA TYR A 203 -10.65 4.15 -8.13
C TYR A 203 -11.33 5.11 -7.12
N PRO A 204 -11.55 6.40 -7.47
CA PRO A 204 -11.92 7.43 -6.50
C PRO A 204 -13.25 7.25 -5.74
N LYS A 205 -14.19 6.43 -6.23
CA LYS A 205 -15.50 6.20 -5.60
C LYS A 205 -15.70 4.74 -5.14
N ASP A 206 -14.61 4.06 -4.79
CA ASP A 206 -14.59 2.66 -4.35
C ASP A 206 -14.91 2.49 -2.85
N ASP A 207 -15.75 3.37 -2.28
CA ASP A 207 -15.95 3.50 -0.83
C ASP A 207 -16.55 2.24 -0.19
N ALA A 208 -17.52 1.63 -0.87
CA ALA A 208 -18.34 0.55 -0.32
C ALA A 208 -17.55 -0.69 0.15
N THR A 209 -16.32 -0.87 -0.34
CA THR A 209 -15.47 -2.04 -0.02
C THR A 209 -14.08 -1.66 0.47
N SER A 210 -13.80 -0.37 0.65
CA SER A 210 -12.43 0.12 0.88
C SER A 210 -12.30 1.07 2.06
N THR A 211 -13.40 1.62 2.58
CA THR A 211 -13.40 2.42 3.81
C THR A 211 -13.57 1.52 5.03
N PHE A 212 -12.66 1.63 6.01
CA PHE A 212 -12.76 0.94 7.28
C PHE A 212 -12.80 1.93 8.44
N THR A 213 -13.38 1.51 9.56
CA THR A 213 -13.52 2.36 10.74
C THR A 213 -13.02 1.68 12.01
N CYS A 214 -12.44 2.49 12.90
CA CYS A 214 -12.11 2.13 14.27
C CYS A 214 -12.63 3.19 15.23
N ASN A 215 -12.69 2.87 16.53
CA ASN A 215 -13.01 3.88 17.55
C ASN A 215 -11.90 4.94 17.62
N GLY A 216 -12.26 6.19 17.86
CA GLY A 216 -11.33 7.31 17.96
C GLY A 216 -10.24 7.08 19.01
N GLY A 217 -9.02 7.51 18.66
CA GLY A 217 -7.84 7.33 19.50
C GLY A 217 -7.22 5.93 19.39
N THR A 218 -7.61 5.15 18.38
CA THR A 218 -6.95 3.88 18.05
C THR A 218 -5.51 4.15 17.61
N ASN A 219 -4.58 3.30 18.00
CA ASN A 219 -3.22 3.29 17.50
C ASN A 219 -3.11 2.34 16.31
N TYR A 220 -2.15 2.59 15.44
CA TYR A 220 -1.99 1.89 14.19
C TYR A 220 -0.53 1.49 13.94
N LYS A 221 -0.36 0.45 13.14
CA LYS A 221 0.89 0.12 12.49
C LYS A 221 0.72 0.26 10.98
N SER A 222 1.69 0.84 10.32
CA SER A 222 1.79 0.86 8.85
C SER A 222 3.11 0.25 8.47
N GLN A 223 3.10 -0.83 7.70
CA GLN A 223 4.32 -1.57 7.40
C GLN A 223 4.43 -1.80 5.89
N SER A 224 5.60 -1.49 5.32
CA SER A 224 5.90 -1.92 3.96
C SER A 224 6.16 -3.43 3.97
N SER A 225 5.32 -4.20 3.28
CA SER A 225 5.34 -5.65 3.34
C SER A 225 5.99 -6.20 2.08
N ASP A 226 7.27 -6.56 2.12
CA ASP A 226 7.86 -7.45 1.11
C ASP A 226 8.57 -8.62 1.82
N PHE A 227 7.92 -9.78 1.76
CA PHE A 227 8.34 -11.10 2.23
C PHE A 227 8.43 -11.33 3.76
N LEU A 228 7.29 -11.69 4.38
CA LEU A 228 7.30 -12.58 5.54
C LEU A 228 7.66 -13.99 5.04
N VAL A 229 8.92 -14.42 5.20
CA VAL A 229 9.20 -15.85 5.21
C VAL A 229 8.70 -16.39 6.54
N LEU A 230 7.60 -17.13 6.51
CA LEU A 230 7.43 -18.20 7.49
C LEU A 230 8.52 -19.24 7.18
N VAL A 231 9.64 -19.19 7.89
CA VAL A 231 10.34 -20.44 8.24
C VAL A 231 10.00 -20.71 9.69
N ASP A 232 8.92 -21.46 9.89
CA ASP A 232 8.82 -22.27 11.09
C ASP A 232 9.91 -23.34 11.00
N ILE A 233 10.99 -23.18 11.76
CA ILE A 233 11.98 -24.23 12.01
C ILE A 233 11.74 -24.85 13.39
N SER A 234 10.49 -25.22 13.66
CA SER A 234 10.13 -26.13 14.75
C SER A 234 9.62 -27.44 14.14
N GLY A 235 10.47 -28.15 13.39
CA GLY A 235 10.00 -29.40 12.76
C GLY A 235 11.00 -30.30 12.02
N VAL A 236 12.30 -29.97 11.95
CA VAL A 236 13.27 -30.90 11.37
C VAL A 236 14.40 -31.15 12.37
N LEU A 237 14.35 -32.34 12.97
CA LEU A 237 15.41 -32.92 13.78
C LEU A 237 16.75 -32.92 13.00
N PRO A 238 17.89 -32.64 13.67
CA PRO A 238 19.19 -32.67 13.02
C PRO A 238 19.66 -34.12 12.82
N LEU A 239 20.13 -34.46 11.61
CA LEU A 239 20.98 -35.62 11.38
C LEU A 239 22.41 -35.16 11.04
N PRO A 240 23.43 -35.93 11.43
CA PRO A 240 24.76 -35.42 11.70
C PRO A 240 25.65 -35.34 10.45
N SER A 241 26.58 -34.39 10.52
CA SER A 241 27.69 -34.14 9.60
C SER A 241 28.61 -35.35 9.37
N PRO A 242 29.14 -35.55 8.16
CA PRO A 242 30.40 -36.25 7.96
C PRO A 242 31.56 -35.25 7.79
N SER A 243 32.56 -35.43 8.64
CA SER A 243 33.87 -34.77 8.62
C SER A 243 34.83 -35.41 7.61
N SER A 244 35.91 -34.66 7.31
CA SER A 244 37.20 -35.04 6.67
C SER A 244 37.18 -35.17 5.14
N SER A 245 37.65 -34.17 4.39
CA SER A 245 39.04 -33.78 4.10
C SER A 245 39.77 -34.72 3.12
N SER A 246 40.06 -34.25 1.90
CA SER A 246 41.38 -34.37 1.28
C SER A 246 41.50 -33.53 0.00
N HIS A 247 42.75 -33.21 -0.27
CA HIS A 247 43.31 -32.16 -1.12
C HIS A 247 43.13 -32.24 -2.65
N CYS A 248 43.28 -31.05 -3.24
CA CYS A 248 44.07 -30.70 -4.44
C CYS A 248 43.53 -30.87 -5.88
N GLN A 249 43.37 -29.68 -6.48
CA GLN A 249 43.93 -29.18 -7.74
C GLN A 249 43.49 -29.74 -9.11
N LYS A 250 43.15 -28.74 -9.94
CA LYS A 250 43.06 -28.68 -11.40
C LYS A 250 43.89 -29.74 -12.16
N GLN A 251 43.26 -30.39 -13.15
CA GLN A 251 43.73 -30.32 -14.53
C GLN A 251 42.65 -30.73 -15.54
N VAL A 252 42.68 -30.03 -16.67
CA VAL A 252 41.87 -30.21 -17.88
C VAL A 252 42.52 -31.27 -18.76
N THR A 253 41.76 -32.24 -19.29
CA THR A 253 41.92 -32.71 -20.69
C THR A 253 40.73 -33.57 -21.13
N ALA A 254 40.34 -33.37 -22.39
CA ALA A 254 39.24 -34.01 -23.10
C ALA A 254 39.68 -35.25 -23.86
N VAL A 255 38.82 -36.27 -24.02
CA VAL A 255 38.73 -37.13 -25.22
C VAL A 255 37.28 -37.65 -25.38
N THR A 256 36.90 -37.78 -26.64
CA THR A 256 35.58 -37.86 -27.32
C THR A 256 35.03 -39.31 -27.45
N PRO A 257 34.05 -39.65 -28.33
CA PRO A 257 32.74 -40.22 -27.94
C PRO A 257 32.48 -41.67 -28.42
N THR A 258 31.47 -42.34 -27.86
CA THR A 258 30.79 -43.46 -28.55
C THR A 258 29.30 -43.55 -28.18
N VAL A 259 28.48 -43.63 -29.23
CA VAL A 259 27.03 -43.96 -29.37
C VAL A 259 27.01 -45.05 -30.47
N PRO A 260 26.03 -45.98 -30.69
CA PRO A 260 24.57 -46.03 -30.37
C PRO A 260 24.13 -47.35 -29.69
N THR A 261 22.87 -47.67 -29.32
CA THR A 261 21.64 -47.75 -30.15
C THR A 261 20.37 -48.05 -29.29
N THR A 262 19.29 -47.31 -29.55
CA THR A 262 17.82 -47.55 -29.52
C THR A 262 17.14 -48.71 -28.75
N LEU A 263 15.97 -48.44 -28.10
CA LEU A 263 14.59 -48.75 -28.59
C LEU A 263 13.45 -48.22 -27.65
N GLY A 264 12.37 -47.67 -28.26
CA GLY A 264 10.93 -47.48 -27.87
C GLY A 264 10.45 -47.30 -26.40
N SER A 265 9.31 -46.68 -26.06
CA SER A 265 8.13 -46.17 -26.80
C SER A 265 7.08 -45.57 -25.82
N HIS A 266 6.32 -44.56 -26.28
CA HIS A 266 4.91 -44.19 -25.99
C HIS A 266 4.39 -43.70 -24.61
N CYS A 267 3.77 -42.50 -24.62
CA CYS A 267 2.35 -42.17 -24.28
C CYS A 267 2.19 -40.63 -24.13
N SER A 268 1.61 -39.90 -25.10
CA SER A 268 0.19 -39.56 -25.35
C SER A 268 -0.32 -38.28 -24.66
N ALA A 269 -0.77 -37.35 -25.51
CA ALA A 269 -1.37 -36.06 -25.19
C ALA A 269 -2.91 -36.16 -25.13
N HIS A 270 -3.55 -35.32 -24.31
CA HIS A 270 -5.00 -35.08 -24.33
C HIS A 270 -5.33 -33.69 -24.91
N PRO A 271 -6.34 -33.56 -25.79
CA PRO A 271 -6.84 -32.28 -26.27
C PRO A 271 -7.94 -31.70 -25.35
N ILE A 272 -7.93 -30.38 -25.19
CA ILE A 272 -9.00 -29.60 -24.55
C ILE A 272 -10.10 -29.32 -25.58
N VAL A 273 -11.32 -29.74 -25.28
CA VAL A 273 -12.54 -29.48 -26.05
C VAL A 273 -13.09 -28.10 -25.70
N LYS A 274 -13.39 -27.30 -26.74
CA LYS A 274 -14.16 -26.04 -26.68
C LYS A 274 -15.60 -26.30 -26.24
N ALA A 275 -16.14 -25.42 -25.40
CA ALA A 275 -17.58 -25.17 -25.32
C ALA A 275 -17.85 -23.68 -25.55
N LYS A 276 -18.49 -23.40 -26.69
CA LYS A 276 -19.06 -22.12 -27.10
C LYS A 276 -20.54 -22.19 -26.75
N ALA A 277 -21.05 -21.22 -25.99
CA ALA A 277 -22.48 -21.00 -25.87
C ALA A 277 -22.78 -19.56 -26.28
N LEU A 278 -23.40 -19.45 -27.47
CA LEU A 278 -24.13 -18.30 -27.96
C LEU A 278 -25.50 -18.28 -27.27
N SER A 279 -25.99 -17.10 -26.91
CA SER A 279 -27.40 -16.79 -27.08
C SER A 279 -27.57 -15.28 -27.21
N ASP A 280 -27.88 -14.90 -28.44
CA ASP A 280 -28.47 -13.62 -28.82
C ASP A 280 -29.64 -13.22 -27.92
N ARG A 281 -29.79 -11.91 -27.70
CA ARG A 281 -31.05 -11.24 -28.04
C ARG A 281 -30.83 -9.76 -28.32
N THR A 282 -31.10 -9.45 -29.57
CA THR A 282 -31.34 -8.15 -30.17
C THR A 282 -32.53 -7.44 -29.52
N TYR A 283 -32.40 -6.15 -29.25
CA TYR A 283 -33.52 -5.21 -29.34
C TYR A 283 -33.03 -3.86 -29.87
N ASN A 284 -33.89 -3.26 -30.70
CA ASN A 284 -33.60 -2.39 -31.84
C ASN A 284 -33.55 -0.89 -31.45
N PRO A 285 -32.85 -0.04 -32.23
CA PRO A 285 -32.72 1.40 -32.00
C PRO A 285 -33.75 2.22 -32.81
N GLU A 286 -34.21 3.33 -32.24
CA GLU A 286 -34.80 4.46 -32.98
C GLU A 286 -34.16 5.75 -32.43
N GLN A 287 -33.28 6.42 -33.20
CA GLN A 287 -33.55 7.54 -34.12
C GLN A 287 -33.97 8.82 -33.34
N ASN A 288 -33.05 9.70 -32.89
CA ASN A 288 -32.40 10.85 -33.58
C ASN A 288 -33.38 12.01 -33.93
N PRO A 289 -32.99 13.28 -34.22
CA PRO A 289 -31.90 14.19 -33.78
C PRO A 289 -32.48 15.53 -33.22
N THR A 290 -31.66 16.46 -32.71
CA THR A 290 -31.61 17.86 -33.22
C THR A 290 -30.50 18.71 -32.60
N LYS A 291 -29.83 19.44 -33.50
CA LYS A 291 -28.93 20.56 -33.28
C LYS A 291 -29.71 21.84 -32.94
N ASN A 292 -28.97 22.77 -32.34
CA ASN A 292 -29.11 24.24 -32.33
C ASN A 292 -30.12 24.87 -31.36
N GLY A 293 -29.52 25.56 -30.38
CA GLY A 293 -30.03 26.70 -29.63
C GLY A 293 -28.84 27.38 -28.98
#